data_AF-A0A317WLF0-F1
#
_entry.id   AF-A0A317WLF0-F1
#
_cell.length_a   1.000
_cell.length_b   1.000
_cell.length_c   1.000
_cell.angle_alpha   90.00
_cell.angle_beta   90.00
_cell.angle_gamma   90.00
#
_symmetry.space_group_name_H-M   'P 1'
#
loop_
_entity.id
_entity.type
_entity.pdbx_description
1 polymer ?
#
loop_
_entity_poly.entity_id
_entity_poly.type
_entity_poly.pdbx_seq_one_letter_code
_entity_poly.pdbx_strand_id
1 'polypeptide(L)'
;MPPPSPPPPPPAGAEPDPTPKTTIIGLSGPSSSGKTTLARLLQSIFSKLTPTSTTNPSPNPTTNLKTFIVHEDDFYHSDDKIPLTPHPRAPHQNIQNWDTLAAINTPFLTSSLQYIKSHGRLPPRLRSKEDLNDVVPPDVSESVIEELRGVVRRRVPSYYYVDEGSGGDDRDGDGKRNRTIVFLEGFLLFAPPRIEAPEHGLRDVNDVMDVRLFLPARYENVKERREGRSGYVTIGPAPTVSNTGDGDGDGDGDGGEVEQKGEEKEEAEGVDLEKEDDGPPQNFWTDPPGYVDDIVWPNYVQDHAWLLLPEEGSQRLPTVDTPELVHLVGQGVNLRTDAGVTVAPGQGTASIVDILKWAVEEVLKHIEETEEQ
;
A
#
# COMPACT_ATOMS: atom_id res chain seq x y z
N MET A 1 -43.07 7.91 -1.23
CA MET A 1 -42.80 7.59 0.19
C MET A 1 -41.92 8.70 0.74
N PRO A 2 -42.15 9.22 1.95
CA PRO A 2 -41.23 10.18 2.56
C PRO A 2 -39.89 9.49 2.87
N PRO A 3 -38.76 10.23 2.88
CA PRO A 3 -37.47 9.66 3.25
C PRO A 3 -37.49 9.17 4.71
N PRO A 4 -36.73 8.11 5.04
CA PRO A 4 -36.64 7.62 6.42
C PRO A 4 -36.04 8.71 7.31
N SER A 5 -36.63 8.90 8.50
CA SER A 5 -36.14 9.82 9.51
C SER A 5 -34.72 9.43 9.97
N PRO A 6 -33.86 10.41 10.28
CA PRO A 6 -32.53 10.12 10.82
C PRO A 6 -32.63 9.37 12.15
N PRO A 7 -31.65 8.49 12.47
CA PRO A 7 -31.63 7.76 13.72
C PRO A 7 -31.59 8.72 14.92
N PRO A 8 -32.21 8.34 16.05
CA PRO A 8 -32.20 9.18 17.25
C PRO A 8 -30.77 9.39 17.74
N PRO A 9 -30.44 10.58 18.28
CA PRO A 9 -29.14 10.83 18.88
C PRO A 9 -28.90 9.84 20.04
N PRO A 10 -27.65 9.42 20.28
CA PRO A 10 -27.32 8.54 21.38
C PRO A 10 -27.78 9.14 22.73
N PRO A 11 -28.18 8.31 23.71
CA PRO A 11 -28.61 8.79 25.01
C PRO A 11 -27.50 9.62 25.65
N ALA A 12 -27.85 10.81 26.14
CA ALA A 12 -26.92 11.71 26.82
C ALA A 12 -26.31 10.99 28.04
N GLY A 13 -25.04 10.62 27.94
CA GLY A 13 -24.29 9.93 29.01
C GLY A 13 -23.62 8.61 28.60
N ALA A 14 -23.74 8.14 27.36
CA ALA A 14 -22.85 7.09 26.87
C ALA A 14 -21.47 7.70 26.59
N GLU A 15 -20.45 7.30 27.38
CA GLU A 15 -19.06 7.53 26.99
C GLU A 15 -18.82 6.87 25.61
N PRO A 16 -18.05 7.50 24.70
CA PRO A 16 -17.72 6.86 23.43
C PRO A 16 -17.05 5.52 23.72
N ASP A 17 -17.52 4.45 23.06
CA ASP A 17 -16.83 3.16 23.07
C ASP A 17 -15.33 3.40 22.85
N PRO A 18 -14.42 2.75 23.62
CA PRO A 18 -13.00 3.00 23.48
C PRO A 18 -12.59 2.74 22.03
N THR A 19 -12.24 3.80 21.32
CA THR A 19 -11.91 3.75 19.89
C THR A 19 -10.80 2.71 19.67
N PRO A 20 -10.93 1.79 18.70
CA PRO A 20 -9.88 0.83 18.38
C PRO A 20 -8.57 1.57 18.12
N LYS A 21 -7.49 1.23 18.83
CA LYS A 21 -6.16 1.79 18.51
C LYS A 21 -5.61 1.00 17.34
N THR A 22 -5.61 1.65 16.18
CA THR A 22 -5.08 1.11 14.93
C THR A 22 -3.71 1.71 14.65
N THR A 23 -2.70 0.86 14.50
CA THR A 23 -1.36 1.21 14.05
C THR A 23 -1.21 0.80 12.59
N ILE A 24 -0.82 1.73 11.73
CA ILE A 24 -0.59 1.51 10.30
C ILE A 24 0.90 1.62 10.03
N ILE A 25 1.49 0.51 9.62
CA ILE A 25 2.88 0.36 9.23
C ILE A 25 2.94 0.41 7.69
N GLY A 26 3.51 1.48 7.15
CA GLY A 26 3.77 1.63 5.73
C GLY A 26 5.05 0.93 5.30
N LEU A 27 4.97 0.10 4.26
CA LEU A 27 6.09 -0.58 3.61
C LEU A 27 6.18 -0.07 2.17
N SER A 28 7.15 0.79 1.87
CA SER A 28 7.34 1.35 0.52
C SER A 28 8.72 1.05 -0.08
N GLY A 29 8.90 1.34 -1.36
CA GLY A 29 10.08 0.97 -2.14
C GLY A 29 9.74 0.61 -3.59
N PRO A 30 10.72 0.48 -4.49
CA PRO A 30 10.46 0.23 -5.90
C PRO A 30 9.64 -1.04 -6.12
N SER A 31 8.92 -1.10 -7.24
CA SER A 31 8.22 -2.32 -7.66
C SER A 31 9.19 -3.52 -7.66
N SER A 32 8.72 -4.71 -7.29
CA SER A 32 9.56 -5.92 -7.16
C SER A 32 10.69 -5.88 -6.10
N SER A 33 10.66 -4.96 -5.14
CA SER A 33 11.65 -4.92 -4.04
C SER A 33 11.45 -5.97 -2.94
N GLY A 34 10.26 -6.59 -2.85
CA GLY A 34 9.91 -7.60 -1.84
C GLY A 34 8.96 -7.13 -0.73
N LYS A 35 8.29 -5.98 -0.92
CA LYS A 35 7.33 -5.39 0.04
C LYS A 35 6.21 -6.36 0.45
N THR A 36 5.48 -6.89 -0.52
CA THR A 36 4.38 -7.84 -0.31
C THR A 36 4.84 -9.08 0.45
N THR A 37 6.03 -9.61 0.13
CA THR A 37 6.64 -10.73 0.85
C THR A 37 6.91 -10.38 2.32
N LEU A 38 7.50 -9.21 2.58
CA LEU A 38 7.75 -8.73 3.94
C LEU A 38 6.44 -8.51 4.71
N ALA A 39 5.42 -7.91 4.08
CA ALA A 39 4.11 -7.67 4.68
C ALA A 39 3.45 -8.99 5.14
N ARG A 40 3.47 -10.01 4.28
CA ARG A 40 2.94 -11.36 4.59
C ARG A 40 3.71 -12.03 5.74
N LEU A 41 5.04 -11.90 5.76
CA LEU A 41 5.86 -12.44 6.84
C LEU A 41 5.59 -11.74 8.18
N LEU A 42 5.54 -10.40 8.20
CA LEU A 42 5.19 -9.61 9.38
C LEU A 42 3.79 -9.98 9.88
N GLN A 43 2.79 -10.01 9.00
CA GLN A 43 1.43 -10.43 9.37
C GLN A 43 1.42 -11.86 9.95
N SER A 44 2.17 -12.81 9.37
CA SER A 44 2.28 -14.19 9.90
C SER A 44 2.91 -14.26 11.30
N ILE A 45 3.84 -13.36 11.60
CA ILE A 45 4.48 -13.25 12.92
C ILE A 45 3.50 -12.65 13.95
N PHE A 46 2.84 -11.54 13.60
CA PHE A 46 1.98 -10.78 14.53
C PHE A 46 0.55 -11.33 14.67
N SER A 47 0.02 -12.07 13.69
CA SER A 47 -1.35 -12.64 13.75
C SER A 47 -1.49 -13.88 14.64
N LYS A 48 -0.41 -14.63 14.85
CA LYS A 48 -0.43 -15.96 15.50
C LYS A 48 0.19 -15.94 16.90
N LEU A 49 0.00 -14.86 17.65
CA LEU A 49 0.56 -14.72 18.99
C LEU A 49 -0.23 -15.57 19.99
N THR A 50 0.30 -16.72 20.39
CA THR A 50 -0.28 -17.54 21.46
C THR A 50 0.41 -17.28 22.79
N PRO A 51 -0.29 -17.21 23.94
CA PRO A 51 0.34 -17.10 25.25
C PRO A 51 1.26 -18.30 25.53
N THR A 52 2.42 -18.07 26.16
CA THR A 52 3.38 -19.12 26.54
C THR A 52 2.96 -19.95 27.75
N SER A 53 1.96 -19.51 28.51
CA SER A 53 1.62 -20.06 29.81
C SER A 53 0.18 -20.60 29.85
N THR A 54 -0.04 -21.77 29.28
CA THR A 54 -1.16 -22.61 29.74
C THR A 54 -0.72 -24.06 29.78
N THR A 55 -0.70 -24.64 30.97
CA THR A 55 -0.58 -26.09 31.22
C THR A 55 -1.74 -26.90 30.63
N ASN A 56 -2.77 -26.22 30.11
CA ASN A 56 -3.82 -26.74 29.24
C ASN A 56 -4.03 -25.76 28.07
N PRO A 57 -3.49 -25.99 26.87
CA PRO A 57 -3.77 -25.13 25.72
C PRO A 57 -5.28 -25.15 25.43
N SER A 58 -5.93 -23.98 25.53
CA SER A 58 -7.25 -23.78 24.94
C SER A 58 -7.14 -24.10 23.45
N PRO A 59 -8.07 -24.87 22.85
CA PRO A 59 -8.00 -25.26 21.44
C PRO A 59 -8.05 -24.06 20.49
N ASN A 60 -8.47 -22.87 20.96
CA ASN A 60 -8.50 -21.62 20.22
C ASN A 60 -7.93 -20.47 21.09
N PRO A 61 -6.61 -20.28 21.19
CA PRO A 61 -6.04 -19.12 21.86
C PRO A 61 -6.51 -17.85 21.14
N THR A 62 -7.23 -17.00 21.85
CA THR A 62 -7.75 -15.74 21.30
C THR A 62 -6.79 -14.60 21.64
N THR A 63 -6.46 -13.77 20.65
CA THR A 63 -5.71 -12.52 20.83
C THR A 63 -6.67 -11.34 20.74
N ASN A 64 -6.38 -10.27 21.47
CA ASN A 64 -7.03 -8.96 21.26
C ASN A 64 -6.38 -8.17 20.11
N LEU A 65 -5.31 -8.71 19.52
CA LEU A 65 -4.62 -8.15 18.36
C LEU A 65 -5.19 -8.71 17.06
N LYS A 66 -5.67 -7.82 16.20
CA LYS A 66 -6.03 -8.08 14.80
C LYS A 66 -4.91 -7.59 13.89
N THR A 67 -4.65 -8.32 12.81
CA THR A 67 -3.69 -7.89 11.80
C THR A 67 -4.17 -8.19 10.39
N PHE A 68 -3.95 -7.29 9.46
CA PHE A 68 -4.21 -7.51 8.03
C PHE A 68 -3.30 -6.64 7.17
N ILE A 69 -3.29 -6.94 5.88
CA ILE A 69 -2.48 -6.25 4.86
C ILE A 69 -3.43 -5.41 4.01
N VAL A 70 -2.95 -4.25 3.56
CA VAL A 70 -3.60 -3.41 2.55
C VAL A 70 -2.60 -3.24 1.42
N HIS A 71 -3.00 -3.55 0.19
CA HIS A 71 -2.16 -3.43 -0.99
C HIS A 71 -2.53 -2.15 -1.74
N GLU A 72 -1.56 -1.29 -2.06
CA GLU A 72 -1.77 -0.10 -2.89
C GLU A 72 -2.37 -0.47 -4.26
N ASP A 73 -1.97 -1.62 -4.81
CA ASP A 73 -2.44 -2.13 -6.09
C ASP A 73 -3.96 -2.37 -6.13
N ASP A 74 -4.62 -2.54 -4.97
CA ASP A 74 -6.09 -2.66 -4.91
C ASP A 74 -6.80 -1.35 -5.31
N PHE A 75 -6.07 -0.23 -5.28
CA PHE A 75 -6.53 1.12 -5.54
C PHE A 75 -6.18 1.64 -6.94
N TYR A 76 -5.65 0.80 -7.83
CA TYR A 76 -5.55 1.17 -9.25
C TYR A 76 -6.91 1.57 -9.81
N HIS A 77 -6.90 2.57 -10.69
CA HIS A 77 -8.01 2.81 -11.60
C HIS A 77 -8.24 1.59 -12.51
N SER A 78 -9.41 1.53 -13.15
CA SER A 78 -9.69 0.45 -14.10
C SER A 78 -8.77 0.52 -15.32
N ASP A 79 -8.54 -0.60 -16.00
CA ASP A 79 -7.63 -0.72 -17.15
C ASP A 79 -7.80 0.40 -18.19
N ASP A 80 -9.04 0.79 -18.52
CA ASP A 80 -9.37 1.87 -19.46
C ASP A 80 -9.03 3.28 -18.97
N LYS A 81 -8.81 3.45 -17.66
CA LYS A 81 -8.52 4.72 -16.99
C LYS A 81 -7.05 4.87 -16.60
N ILE A 82 -6.21 3.86 -16.84
CA ILE A 82 -4.77 3.97 -16.63
C ILE A 82 -4.18 5.02 -17.59
N PRO A 83 -3.37 5.97 -17.09
CA PRO A 83 -2.89 7.07 -17.90
C PRO A 83 -2.02 6.57 -19.07
N LEU A 84 -2.26 7.13 -20.26
CA LEU A 84 -1.45 6.89 -21.45
C LEU A 84 -0.35 7.95 -21.56
N THR A 85 0.88 7.51 -21.78
CA THR A 85 2.02 8.38 -22.07
C THR A 85 2.63 8.03 -23.42
N PRO A 86 3.25 8.98 -24.16
CA PRO A 86 4.05 8.65 -25.33
C PRO A 86 5.16 7.65 -24.98
N HIS A 87 5.35 6.63 -25.81
CA HIS A 87 6.38 5.62 -25.60
C HIS A 87 7.78 6.25 -25.73
N PRO A 88 8.68 6.13 -24.74
CA PRO A 88 9.98 6.82 -24.75
C PRO A 88 10.85 6.53 -25.99
N ARG A 89 10.84 5.27 -26.45
CA ARG A 89 11.54 4.83 -27.67
C ARG A 89 10.75 4.96 -28.97
N ALA A 90 9.44 5.22 -28.90
CA ALA A 90 8.55 5.29 -30.06
C ALA A 90 7.47 6.35 -29.85
N PRO A 91 7.80 7.66 -29.84
CA PRO A 91 6.90 8.72 -29.34
C PRO A 91 5.56 8.90 -30.10
N HIS A 92 5.40 8.24 -31.24
CA HIS A 92 4.15 8.19 -32.01
C HIS A 92 3.17 7.12 -31.50
N GLN A 93 3.59 6.26 -30.56
CA GLN A 93 2.78 5.24 -29.92
C GLN A 93 2.57 5.64 -28.46
N ASN A 94 1.42 5.28 -27.90
CA ASN A 94 1.13 5.46 -26.49
C ASN A 94 1.30 4.14 -25.73
N ILE A 95 1.66 4.24 -24.46
CA ILE A 95 1.78 3.13 -23.54
C ILE A 95 1.08 3.47 -22.22
N GLN A 96 0.41 2.49 -21.62
CA GLN A 96 -0.20 2.63 -20.30
C GLN A 96 0.90 2.74 -19.25
N ASN A 97 0.82 3.76 -18.39
CA ASN A 97 1.73 3.99 -17.30
C ASN A 97 1.06 3.57 -15.98
N TRP A 98 1.35 2.35 -15.53
CA TRP A 98 0.85 1.83 -14.26
C TRP A 98 1.67 2.38 -13.08
N ASP A 99 2.97 2.57 -13.25
CA ASP A 99 3.87 2.98 -12.16
C ASP A 99 3.91 4.51 -11.98
N THR A 100 2.76 5.14 -11.75
CA THR A 100 2.64 6.59 -11.48
C THR A 100 1.49 6.90 -10.54
N LEU A 101 1.57 8.01 -9.80
CA LEU A 101 0.51 8.47 -8.89
C LEU A 101 -0.85 8.58 -9.58
N ALA A 102 -0.89 9.04 -10.84
CA ALA A 102 -2.12 9.21 -11.61
C ALA A 102 -2.84 7.88 -11.95
N ALA A 103 -2.17 6.73 -11.83
CA ALA A 103 -2.79 5.43 -11.99
C ALA A 103 -3.55 4.97 -10.72
N ILE A 104 -3.25 5.58 -9.57
CA ILE A 104 -3.81 5.22 -8.26
C ILE A 104 -4.98 6.14 -7.92
N ASN A 105 -6.09 5.56 -7.50
CA ASN A 105 -7.21 6.29 -6.91
C ASN A 105 -6.87 6.74 -5.48
N THR A 106 -6.03 7.78 -5.36
CA THR A 106 -5.57 8.33 -4.08
C THR A 106 -6.73 8.78 -3.17
N PRO A 107 -7.84 9.37 -3.67
CA PRO A 107 -9.00 9.67 -2.83
C PRO A 107 -9.61 8.43 -2.17
N PHE A 108 -9.76 7.32 -2.91
CA PHE A 108 -10.26 6.07 -2.36
C PHE A 108 -9.28 5.42 -1.37
N LEU A 109 -7.98 5.44 -1.68
CA LEU A 109 -6.93 4.99 -0.77
C LEU A 109 -6.97 5.76 0.55
N THR A 110 -6.97 7.09 0.49
CA THR A 110 -6.99 7.97 1.67
C THR A 110 -8.24 7.73 2.53
N SER A 111 -9.42 7.69 1.90
CA SER A 111 -10.69 7.44 2.60
C SER A 111 -10.71 6.07 3.28
N SER A 112 -10.18 5.04 2.60
CA SER A 112 -10.08 3.69 3.15
C SER A 112 -9.11 3.61 4.34
N LEU A 113 -7.97 4.31 4.28
CA LEU A 113 -7.02 4.36 5.40
C LEU A 113 -7.60 5.11 6.61
N GLN A 114 -8.34 6.20 6.40
CA GLN A 114 -9.05 6.89 7.48
C GLN A 114 -10.13 6.02 8.13
N TYR A 115 -10.86 5.24 7.33
CA TYR A 115 -11.82 4.26 7.82
C TYR A 115 -11.13 3.18 8.65
N ILE A 116 -10.04 2.62 8.15
CA ILE A 116 -9.22 1.62 8.86
C ILE A 116 -8.71 2.18 10.18
N LYS A 117 -8.18 3.41 10.18
CA LYS A 117 -7.65 4.07 11.37
C LYS A 117 -8.73 4.19 12.47
N SER A 118 -9.97 4.52 12.08
CA SER A 118 -11.10 4.72 12.99
C SER A 118 -11.82 3.43 13.42
N HIS A 119 -11.87 2.41 12.56
CA HIS A 119 -12.67 1.19 12.79
C HIS A 119 -11.83 -0.06 13.09
N GLY A 120 -10.53 -0.06 12.79
CA GLY A 120 -9.66 -1.22 12.94
C GLY A 120 -10.02 -2.40 12.02
N ARG A 121 -10.66 -2.12 10.88
CA ARG A 121 -11.04 -3.11 9.85
C ARG A 121 -11.10 -2.48 8.47
N LEU A 122 -11.02 -3.31 7.43
CA LEU A 122 -11.19 -2.88 6.05
C LEU A 122 -12.62 -2.33 5.81
N PRO A 123 -12.78 -1.31 4.95
CA PRO A 123 -14.10 -0.91 4.48
C PRO A 123 -14.75 -2.06 3.69
N PRO A 124 -16.07 -2.31 3.81
CA PRO A 124 -16.73 -3.45 3.16
C PRO A 124 -16.55 -3.49 1.64
N ARG A 125 -16.44 -2.34 1.00
CA ARG A 125 -16.21 -2.21 -0.44
C ARG A 125 -14.81 -2.67 -0.91
N LEU A 126 -13.81 -2.73 -0.03
CA LEU A 126 -12.44 -3.07 -0.42
C LEU A 126 -12.23 -4.59 -0.42
N ARG A 127 -11.90 -5.13 -1.60
CA ARG A 127 -11.45 -6.51 -1.78
C ARG A 127 -10.04 -6.53 -2.35
N SER A 128 -9.20 -7.40 -1.79
CA SER A 128 -7.83 -7.61 -2.25
C SER A 128 -7.82 -8.35 -3.58
N LYS A 129 -7.28 -7.69 -4.61
CA LYS A 129 -6.97 -8.24 -5.92
C LYS A 129 -5.54 -8.78 -5.95
N GLU A 130 -4.64 -8.16 -5.20
CA GLU A 130 -3.25 -8.61 -5.08
C GLU A 130 -3.14 -10.03 -4.50
N ASP A 131 -4.06 -10.43 -3.62
CA ASP A 131 -4.14 -11.82 -3.14
C ASP A 131 -4.57 -12.85 -4.20
N LEU A 132 -4.99 -12.40 -5.39
CA LEU A 132 -5.28 -13.26 -6.55
C LEU A 132 -4.04 -13.54 -7.42
N ASN A 133 -2.94 -12.80 -7.22
CA ASN A 133 -1.69 -13.02 -7.95
C ASN A 133 -0.97 -14.28 -7.44
N ASP A 134 -0.12 -14.87 -8.29
CA ASP A 134 0.68 -16.05 -7.93
C ASP A 134 1.62 -15.73 -6.76
N VAL A 135 1.48 -16.47 -5.66
CA VAL A 135 2.32 -16.30 -4.47
C VAL A 135 3.54 -17.21 -4.54
N VAL A 136 4.72 -16.60 -4.68
CA VAL A 136 5.98 -17.32 -4.48
C VAL A 136 6.26 -17.40 -2.97
N PRO A 137 6.42 -18.60 -2.38
CA PRO A 137 6.75 -18.73 -0.98
C PRO A 137 8.06 -17.99 -0.65
N PRO A 138 8.12 -17.25 0.48
CA PRO A 138 9.35 -16.60 0.89
C PRO A 138 10.44 -17.63 1.20
N ASP A 139 11.69 -17.31 0.87
CA ASP A 139 12.87 -18.08 1.27
C ASP A 139 13.24 -17.78 2.74
N VAL A 140 12.31 -18.08 3.65
CA VAL A 140 12.46 -17.93 5.10
C VAL A 140 11.96 -19.22 5.76
N SER A 141 12.81 -19.87 6.56
CA SER A 141 12.42 -21.09 7.26
C SER A 141 11.40 -20.81 8.37
N GLU A 142 10.49 -21.77 8.60
CA GLU A 142 9.50 -21.68 9.68
C GLU A 142 10.17 -21.53 11.07
N SER A 143 11.39 -22.03 11.24
CA SER A 143 12.16 -21.86 12.47
C SER A 143 12.50 -20.39 12.75
N VAL A 144 12.84 -19.60 11.73
CA VAL A 144 13.10 -18.16 11.87
C VAL A 144 11.81 -17.41 12.19
N ILE A 145 10.70 -17.80 11.56
CA ILE A 145 9.38 -17.21 11.82
C ILE A 145 8.98 -17.46 13.28
N GLU A 146 9.12 -18.68 13.79
CA GLU A 146 8.79 -18.97 15.20
C GLU A 146 9.75 -18.30 16.19
N GLU A 147 11.04 -18.19 15.86
CA GLU A 147 12.01 -17.44 16.67
C GLU A 147 11.57 -15.98 16.84
N LEU A 148 11.25 -15.31 15.73
CA LEU A 148 10.79 -13.93 15.71
C LEU A 148 9.42 -13.76 16.39
N ARG A 149 8.51 -14.70 16.18
CA ARG A 149 7.24 -14.75 16.93
C ARG A 149 7.49 -14.85 18.43
N GLY A 150 8.50 -15.62 18.85
CA GLY A 150 8.96 -15.67 20.24
C GLY A 150 9.47 -14.33 20.76
N VAL A 151 10.20 -13.57 19.95
CA VAL A 151 10.65 -12.20 20.29
C VAL A 151 9.46 -11.27 20.46
N VAL A 152 8.56 -11.22 19.47
CA VAL A 152 7.35 -10.39 19.50
C VAL A 152 6.51 -10.74 20.73
N ARG A 153 6.29 -12.02 20.98
CA ARG A 153 5.49 -12.50 22.11
C ARG A 153 5.96 -11.98 23.47
N ARG A 154 7.27 -11.84 23.66
CA ARG A 154 7.89 -11.35 24.91
C ARG A 154 7.83 -9.83 25.08
N ARG A 155 7.66 -9.08 23.99
CA ARG A 155 7.80 -7.62 23.97
C ARG A 155 6.48 -6.88 23.77
N VAL A 156 5.49 -7.50 23.14
CA VAL A 156 4.16 -6.88 23.05
C VAL A 156 3.50 -6.79 24.44
N PRO A 157 2.68 -5.76 24.70
CA PRO A 157 1.97 -5.61 25.96
C PRO A 157 1.09 -6.81 26.31
N SER A 158 0.98 -7.14 27.60
CA SER A 158 0.25 -8.33 28.07
C SER A 158 -1.24 -8.32 27.71
N TYR A 159 -1.87 -7.15 27.56
CA TYR A 159 -3.28 -7.04 27.18
C TYR A 159 -3.55 -7.37 25.71
N TYR A 160 -2.52 -7.59 24.88
CA TYR A 160 -2.67 -8.13 23.52
C TYR A 160 -3.18 -9.59 23.56
N TYR A 161 -3.02 -10.27 24.69
CA TYR A 161 -3.53 -11.61 24.96
C TYR A 161 -4.88 -11.54 25.68
N VAL A 162 -5.77 -12.50 25.39
CA VAL A 162 -7.03 -12.67 26.14
C VAL A 162 -6.75 -13.49 27.39
N ASP A 163 -7.20 -12.99 28.57
CA ASP A 163 -7.28 -13.80 29.78
C ASP A 163 -8.67 -14.42 29.88
N GLU A 164 -8.78 -15.73 29.59
CA GLU A 164 -10.03 -16.50 29.71
C GLU A 164 -10.54 -16.57 31.18
N GLY A 165 -9.73 -16.16 32.18
CA GLY A 165 -10.09 -16.18 33.60
C GLY A 165 -10.84 -14.96 34.14
N SER A 166 -10.93 -13.88 33.36
CA SER A 166 -11.61 -12.64 33.78
C SER A 166 -13.12 -12.66 33.48
N GLY A 167 -13.84 -13.58 34.13
CA GLY A 167 -15.30 -13.49 34.30
C GLY A 167 -15.70 -12.39 35.30
N GLY A 168 -15.04 -11.23 35.24
CA GLY A 168 -15.21 -10.11 36.15
C GLY A 168 -16.24 -9.14 35.60
N ASP A 169 -17.33 -9.00 36.35
CA ASP A 169 -18.31 -7.89 36.38
C ASP A 169 -17.89 -6.66 35.56
N ASP A 170 -18.74 -6.24 34.61
CA ASP A 170 -18.68 -5.01 33.81
C ASP A 170 -18.73 -3.74 34.70
N ARG A 171 -17.81 -3.60 35.66
CA ARG A 171 -17.81 -2.54 36.67
C ARG A 171 -16.56 -1.68 36.73
N ASP A 172 -15.53 -1.99 35.95
CA ASP A 172 -14.41 -1.09 35.72
C ASP A 172 -14.34 -0.78 34.21
N GLY A 173 -14.61 0.47 33.84
CA GLY A 173 -14.77 0.98 32.48
C GLY A 173 -13.53 0.95 31.57
N ASP A 174 -12.60 0.02 31.76
CA ASP A 174 -11.51 -0.21 30.79
C ASP A 174 -11.93 -1.33 29.83
N GLY A 175 -12.85 -0.99 28.92
CA GLY A 175 -13.36 -1.90 27.90
C GLY A 175 -12.19 -2.53 27.10
N LYS A 176 -12.29 -3.84 26.82
CA LYS A 176 -11.31 -4.62 26.03
C LYS A 176 -10.84 -3.80 24.82
N ARG A 177 -9.64 -3.22 24.92
CA ARG A 177 -9.06 -2.40 23.86
C ARG A 177 -8.60 -3.31 22.73
N ASN A 178 -9.47 -3.57 21.76
CA ASN A 178 -9.07 -4.23 20.52
C ASN A 178 -7.95 -3.42 19.86
N ARG A 179 -6.83 -4.09 19.56
CA ARG A 179 -5.68 -3.50 18.87
C ARG A 179 -5.65 -4.01 17.45
N THR A 180 -5.31 -3.12 16.51
CA THR A 180 -5.17 -3.47 15.11
C THR A 180 -3.82 -3.03 14.61
N ILE A 181 -3.03 -3.93 14.02
CA ILE A 181 -1.82 -3.58 13.27
C ILE A 181 -2.09 -3.85 11.79
N VAL A 182 -1.91 -2.82 10.97
CA VAL A 182 -2.14 -2.88 9.53
C VAL A 182 -0.81 -2.71 8.83
N PHE A 183 -0.50 -3.61 7.91
CA PHE A 183 0.66 -3.49 7.02
C PHE A 183 0.17 -2.95 5.69
N LEU A 184 0.36 -1.65 5.45
CA LEU A 184 0.08 -1.01 4.17
C LEU A 184 1.33 -1.14 3.30
N GLU A 185 1.21 -1.73 2.12
CA GLU A 185 2.34 -1.93 1.23
C GLU A 185 2.05 -1.41 -0.18
N GLY A 186 3.04 -0.77 -0.79
CA GLY A 186 2.86 -0.03 -2.04
C GLY A 186 4.16 0.59 -2.55
N PHE A 187 4.26 0.80 -3.86
CA PHE A 187 5.47 1.38 -4.44
C PHE A 187 5.57 2.89 -4.24
N LEU A 188 4.46 3.57 -3.93
CA LEU A 188 4.39 5.03 -3.88
C LEU A 188 3.53 5.52 -2.70
N LEU A 189 4.02 5.32 -1.46
CA LEU A 189 3.25 5.65 -0.25
C LEU A 189 3.70 6.92 0.50
N PHE A 190 4.96 7.33 0.33
CA PHE A 190 5.57 8.35 1.19
C PHE A 190 5.65 9.72 0.52
N ALA A 191 5.50 10.77 1.33
CA ALA A 191 5.66 12.15 0.89
C ALA A 191 6.97 12.74 1.45
N PRO A 192 7.57 13.75 0.78
CA PRO A 192 8.68 14.52 1.35
C PRO A 192 8.35 15.11 2.72
N PRO A 193 9.33 15.58 3.50
CA PRO A 193 9.05 16.32 4.73
C PRO A 193 8.06 17.47 4.47
N ARG A 194 7.11 17.70 5.38
CA ARG A 194 6.05 18.72 5.20
C ARG A 194 6.61 20.12 4.96
N ILE A 195 7.78 20.42 5.50
CA ILE A 195 8.51 21.68 5.29
C ILE A 195 9.09 21.82 3.87
N GLU A 196 9.33 20.71 3.17
CA GLU A 196 9.89 20.67 1.81
C GLU A 196 8.76 20.68 0.77
N ALA A 197 7.68 19.91 1.00
CA ALA A 197 6.54 19.82 0.09
C ALA A 197 5.21 19.63 0.87
N PRO A 198 4.54 20.72 1.30
CA PRO A 198 3.33 20.62 2.09
C PRO A 198 2.13 20.05 1.30
N GLU A 199 2.06 20.35 0.00
CA GLU A 199 0.95 19.99 -0.90
C GLU A 199 1.25 18.77 -1.79
N HIS A 200 2.19 17.91 -1.36
CA HIS A 200 2.52 16.68 -2.11
C HIS A 200 1.30 15.76 -2.23
N GLY A 201 1.06 15.15 -3.40
CA GLY A 201 -0.15 14.35 -3.65
C GLY A 201 -0.35 13.14 -2.73
N LEU A 202 0.74 12.63 -2.14
CA LEU A 202 0.72 11.54 -1.16
C LEU A 202 0.62 12.01 0.30
N ARG A 203 0.46 13.30 0.57
CA ARG A 203 0.51 13.86 1.93
C ARG A 203 -0.50 13.17 2.86
N ASP A 204 -1.74 13.01 2.42
CA ASP A 204 -2.79 12.46 3.26
C ASP A 204 -2.59 10.97 3.53
N VAL A 205 -2.08 10.22 2.54
CA VAL A 205 -1.66 8.82 2.73
C VAL A 205 -0.48 8.75 3.72
N ASN A 206 0.54 9.58 3.51
CA ASN A 206 1.74 9.65 4.34
C ASN A 206 1.46 9.91 5.82
N ASP A 207 0.54 10.83 6.10
CA ASP A 207 0.28 11.35 7.44
C ASP A 207 -0.64 10.43 8.27
N VAL A 208 -1.37 9.50 7.63
CA VAL A 208 -2.17 8.49 8.32
C VAL A 208 -1.32 7.33 8.85
N MET A 209 -0.11 7.13 8.30
CA MET A 209 0.83 6.09 8.71
C MET A 209 1.60 6.46 9.98
N ASP A 210 1.72 5.50 10.90
CA ASP A 210 2.46 5.67 12.16
C ASP A 210 3.94 5.33 12.01
N VAL A 211 4.26 4.34 11.17
CA VAL A 211 5.64 3.92 10.85
C VAL A 211 5.81 3.87 9.33
N ARG A 212 6.95 4.38 8.84
CA ARG A 212 7.28 4.44 7.41
C ARG A 212 8.58 3.69 7.15
N LEU A 213 8.48 2.43 6.74
CA LEU A 213 9.62 1.56 6.42
C LEU A 213 9.84 1.55 4.90
N PHE A 214 11.07 1.83 4.47
CA PHE A 214 11.43 1.85 3.05
C PHE A 214 12.39 0.72 2.71
N LEU A 215 12.05 -0.08 1.71
CA LEU A 215 12.85 -1.21 1.22
C LEU A 215 13.54 -0.79 -0.08
N PRO A 216 14.80 -0.33 -0.02
CA PRO A 216 15.56 -0.09 -1.25
C PRO A 216 15.84 -1.42 -1.96
N ALA A 217 15.82 -1.38 -3.28
CA ALA A 217 16.28 -2.48 -4.11
C ALA A 217 17.08 -1.94 -5.28
N ARG A 218 18.14 -2.67 -5.62
CA ARG A 218 19.03 -2.32 -6.73
C ARG A 218 18.27 -2.43 -8.04
N TYR A 219 18.53 -1.50 -8.96
CA TYR A 219 17.95 -1.48 -10.30
C TYR A 219 17.96 -2.85 -10.97
N GLU A 220 19.12 -3.50 -10.99
CA GLU A 220 19.31 -4.81 -11.65
C GLU A 220 18.37 -5.89 -11.10
N ASN A 221 18.18 -5.92 -9.78
CA ASN A 221 17.29 -6.87 -9.10
C ASN A 221 15.82 -6.56 -9.39
N VAL A 222 15.45 -5.28 -9.41
CA VAL A 222 14.10 -4.83 -9.76
C VAL A 222 13.78 -5.27 -11.18
N LYS A 223 14.70 -5.03 -12.12
CA LYS A 223 14.56 -5.40 -13.52
C LYS A 223 14.40 -6.90 -13.70
N GLU A 224 15.35 -7.69 -13.20
CA GLU A 224 15.32 -9.16 -13.31
C GLU A 224 13.99 -9.72 -12.78
N ARG A 225 13.57 -9.28 -11.59
CA ARG A 225 12.34 -9.77 -10.96
C ARG A 225 11.07 -9.32 -11.68
N ARG A 226 11.03 -8.07 -12.15
CA ARG A 226 9.85 -7.49 -12.82
C ARG A 226 9.65 -8.12 -14.20
N GLU A 227 10.72 -8.26 -14.99
CA GLU A 227 10.68 -8.92 -16.29
C GLU A 227 10.43 -10.43 -16.19
N GLY A 228 10.72 -11.05 -15.04
CA GLY A 228 10.44 -12.45 -14.76
C GLY A 228 9.00 -12.77 -14.34
N ARG A 229 8.12 -11.77 -14.17
CA ARG A 229 6.72 -11.99 -13.79
C ARG A 229 5.89 -12.45 -14.98
N SER A 230 4.96 -13.38 -14.73
CA SER A 230 3.99 -13.85 -15.74
C SER A 230 2.96 -12.78 -16.13
N GLY A 231 2.69 -11.85 -15.21
CA GLY A 231 1.80 -10.70 -15.38
C GLY A 231 1.08 -10.36 -14.07
N TYR A 232 0.03 -9.55 -14.17
CA TYR A 232 -0.71 -8.96 -13.06
C TYR A 232 -2.20 -9.12 -13.27
N VAL A 233 -2.90 -9.52 -12.22
CA VAL A 233 -4.36 -9.42 -12.18
C VAL A 233 -4.75 -7.94 -12.13
N THR A 234 -5.59 -7.51 -13.09
CA THR A 234 -6.13 -6.16 -13.17
C THR A 234 -7.66 -6.19 -13.20
N ILE A 235 -8.31 -5.03 -13.24
CA ILE A 235 -9.77 -4.92 -13.25
C ILE A 235 -10.21 -3.81 -14.19
N GLY A 236 -11.27 -4.03 -14.97
CA GLY A 236 -11.73 -3.00 -15.88
C GLY A 236 -12.05 -3.52 -17.27
N PRO A 237 -12.85 -2.75 -18.03
CA PRO A 237 -12.86 -2.92 -19.47
C PRO A 237 -11.46 -2.64 -20.03
N ALA A 238 -11.03 -3.43 -21.01
CA ALA A 238 -9.79 -3.17 -21.72
C ALA A 238 -9.83 -1.78 -22.42
N PRO A 239 -8.68 -1.12 -22.63
CA PRO A 239 -8.63 0.18 -23.29
C PRO A 239 -9.32 0.14 -24.65
N THR A 240 -10.21 1.10 -24.92
CA THR A 240 -10.80 1.25 -26.25
C THR A 240 -9.75 1.82 -27.20
N VAL A 241 -9.18 0.98 -28.06
CA VAL A 241 -8.36 1.45 -29.19
C VAL A 241 -9.24 2.27 -30.13
N SER A 242 -9.05 3.59 -30.16
CA SER A 242 -9.58 4.45 -31.21
C SER A 242 -8.79 4.17 -32.49
N ASN A 243 -9.23 3.16 -33.23
CA ASN A 243 -8.64 2.79 -34.51
C ASN A 243 -8.95 3.91 -35.53
N THR A 244 -8.06 4.90 -35.66
CA THR A 244 -8.07 5.84 -36.78
C THR A 244 -6.98 5.43 -37.74
N GLY A 245 -7.36 4.67 -38.78
CA GLY A 245 -6.44 4.26 -39.84
C GLY A 245 -6.98 3.14 -40.73
N ASP A 246 -7.47 3.56 -41.89
CA ASP A 246 -7.51 2.84 -43.18
C ASP A 246 -8.59 1.77 -43.43
N GLY A 247 -9.68 2.23 -44.06
CA GLY A 247 -10.58 1.43 -44.87
C GLY A 247 -11.23 2.29 -45.95
N ASP A 248 -10.66 2.28 -47.15
CA ASP A 248 -11.28 2.78 -48.37
C ASP A 248 -12.67 2.17 -48.54
N GLY A 249 -13.69 3.01 -48.73
CA GLY A 249 -15.06 2.59 -49.01
C GLY A 249 -15.97 3.78 -49.26
N ASP A 250 -16.14 4.12 -50.54
CA ASP A 250 -17.18 5.02 -51.07
C ASP A 250 -18.56 4.70 -50.48
N GLY A 251 -19.32 5.74 -50.10
CA GLY A 251 -20.75 5.60 -49.81
C GLY A 251 -21.36 6.76 -49.03
N ASP A 252 -21.89 7.73 -49.78
CA ASP A 252 -23.01 8.63 -49.52
C ASP A 252 -23.33 9.12 -48.09
N GLY A 253 -23.44 10.45 -47.99
CA GLY A 253 -23.69 11.17 -46.76
C GLY A 253 -25.09 11.02 -46.19
N ASP A 254 -25.16 11.20 -44.87
CA ASP A 254 -26.30 11.77 -44.18
C ASP A 254 -25.79 12.56 -42.97
N GLY A 255 -26.32 13.77 -42.79
CA GLY A 255 -25.92 14.69 -41.74
C GLY A 255 -26.61 14.34 -40.44
N GLY A 256 -25.85 13.88 -39.45
CA GLY A 256 -26.27 13.74 -38.06
C GLY A 256 -25.36 14.55 -37.16
N GLU A 257 -25.92 15.56 -36.50
CA GLU A 257 -25.25 16.42 -35.53
C GLU A 257 -24.55 15.58 -34.44
N VAL A 258 -23.24 15.75 -34.27
CA VAL A 258 -22.50 15.18 -33.15
C VAL A 258 -22.72 16.07 -31.94
N GLU A 259 -23.58 15.64 -31.02
CA GLU A 259 -23.69 16.22 -29.69
C GLU A 259 -22.33 16.15 -28.99
N GLN A 260 -21.77 17.32 -28.67
CA GLN A 260 -20.66 17.44 -27.74
C GLN A 260 -21.11 16.92 -26.37
N LYS A 261 -20.75 15.67 -26.03
CA LYS A 261 -20.72 15.24 -24.63
C LYS A 261 -19.55 15.96 -23.97
N GLY A 262 -19.91 16.95 -23.16
CA GLY A 262 -18.99 17.74 -22.37
C GLY A 262 -18.14 16.87 -21.45
N GLU A 263 -16.93 17.35 -21.20
CA GLU A 263 -16.07 16.94 -20.11
C GLU A 263 -16.85 17.08 -18.79
N GLU A 264 -17.39 15.98 -18.29
CA GLU A 264 -17.84 15.90 -16.91
C GLU A 264 -16.58 15.92 -16.03
N LYS A 265 -16.24 17.12 -15.55
CA LYS A 265 -15.44 17.27 -14.34
C LYS A 265 -16.22 16.56 -13.23
N GLU A 266 -15.79 15.37 -12.86
CA GLU A 266 -16.16 14.79 -11.56
C GLU A 266 -15.62 15.75 -10.49
N GLU A 267 -16.50 16.65 -10.04
CA GLU A 267 -16.43 17.17 -8.68
C GLU A 267 -16.34 15.97 -7.75
N ALA A 268 -15.47 16.01 -6.74
CA ALA A 268 -15.20 14.92 -5.82
C ALA A 268 -16.49 14.33 -5.23
N GLU A 269 -17.09 13.35 -5.93
CA GLU A 269 -18.22 12.60 -5.45
C GLU A 269 -17.74 11.83 -4.22
N GLY A 270 -18.47 11.97 -3.12
CA GLY A 270 -18.10 11.33 -1.85
C GLY A 270 -17.87 9.83 -2.04
N VAL A 271 -16.68 9.37 -1.68
CA VAL A 271 -16.30 7.95 -1.74
C VAL A 271 -17.22 7.17 -0.79
N ASP A 272 -18.14 6.39 -1.36
CA ASP A 272 -19.06 5.56 -0.58
C ASP A 272 -18.42 4.20 -0.26
N LEU A 273 -17.90 4.08 0.96
CA LEU A 273 -17.18 2.90 1.45
C LEU A 273 -18.09 1.71 1.82
N GLU A 274 -19.40 1.95 1.92
CA GLU A 274 -20.39 0.96 2.39
C GLU A 274 -21.22 0.36 1.24
N LYS A 275 -21.04 0.81 -0.01
CA LYS A 275 -21.64 0.20 -1.20
C LYS A 275 -21.17 -1.25 -1.41
N GLU A 276 -22.08 -2.09 -1.92
CA GLU A 276 -21.73 -3.40 -2.47
C GLU A 276 -20.80 -3.24 -3.69
N ASP A 277 -19.93 -4.22 -3.88
CA ASP A 277 -18.92 -4.23 -4.95
C ASP A 277 -19.58 -4.42 -6.32
N ASP A 278 -19.65 -3.33 -7.08
CA ASP A 278 -20.04 -3.27 -8.49
C ASP A 278 -18.83 -3.22 -9.42
N GLY A 279 -17.67 -3.68 -8.94
CA GLY A 279 -16.39 -3.62 -9.63
C GLY A 279 -16.41 -4.25 -11.03
N PRO A 280 -15.68 -3.67 -11.99
CA PRO A 280 -15.62 -4.17 -13.36
C PRO A 280 -14.96 -5.56 -13.43
N PRO A 281 -15.14 -6.31 -14.55
CA PRO A 281 -14.60 -7.67 -14.68
C PRO A 281 -13.08 -7.72 -14.51
N GLN A 282 -12.59 -8.85 -13.99
CA GLN A 282 -11.16 -9.15 -13.85
C GLN A 282 -10.49 -9.24 -15.23
N ASN A 283 -9.30 -8.67 -15.35
CA ASN A 283 -8.45 -8.70 -16.53
C ASN A 283 -7.00 -9.07 -16.15
N PHE A 284 -6.10 -9.09 -17.13
CA PHE A 284 -4.70 -9.45 -16.94
C PHE A 284 -3.76 -8.53 -17.74
N TRP A 285 -2.75 -7.98 -17.09
CA TRP A 285 -1.71 -7.15 -17.71
C TRP A 285 -0.36 -7.86 -17.72
N THR A 286 0.38 -7.71 -18.81
CA THR A 286 1.78 -8.16 -18.90
C THR A 286 2.63 -6.98 -19.35
N ASP A 287 3.72 -6.71 -18.62
CA ASP A 287 4.65 -5.64 -18.96
C ASP A 287 5.22 -5.88 -20.38
N PRO A 288 5.14 -4.90 -21.29
CA PRO A 288 5.74 -5.04 -22.61
C PRO A 288 7.28 -5.05 -22.54
N PRO A 289 7.97 -5.55 -23.57
CA PRO A 289 9.43 -5.59 -23.58
C PRO A 289 10.06 -4.20 -23.35
N GLY A 290 10.96 -4.10 -22.36
CA GLY A 290 11.63 -2.85 -22.01
C GLY A 290 10.85 -1.90 -21.09
N TYR A 291 9.65 -2.28 -20.63
CA TYR A 291 8.82 -1.46 -19.75
C TYR A 291 9.54 -1.00 -18.48
N VAL A 292 10.42 -1.85 -17.93
CA VAL A 292 11.16 -1.50 -16.71
C VAL A 292 12.12 -0.34 -16.94
N ASP A 293 12.92 -0.43 -18.01
CA ASP A 293 13.89 0.61 -18.36
C ASP A 293 13.18 1.92 -18.77
N ASP A 294 12.03 1.80 -19.45
CA ASP A 294 11.37 2.93 -20.11
C ASP A 294 10.36 3.65 -19.21
N ILE A 295 9.69 2.94 -18.29
CA ILE A 295 8.57 3.47 -17.51
C ILE A 295 8.81 3.27 -16.01
N VAL A 296 8.95 2.01 -15.56
CA VAL A 296 8.95 1.68 -14.11
C VAL A 296 10.08 2.38 -13.37
N TRP A 297 11.32 2.21 -13.84
CA TRP A 297 12.49 2.74 -13.14
C TRP A 297 12.59 4.27 -13.23
N PRO A 298 12.42 4.90 -14.42
CA PRO A 298 12.38 6.36 -14.51
C PRO A 298 11.33 7.01 -13.60
N ASN A 299 10.10 6.47 -13.56
CA ASN A 299 9.05 7.01 -12.68
C ASN A 299 9.42 6.83 -11.21
N TYR A 300 9.89 5.64 -10.82
CA TYR A 300 10.37 5.40 -9.46
C TYR A 300 11.41 6.45 -9.04
N VAL A 301 12.42 6.67 -9.88
CA VAL A 301 13.49 7.64 -9.60
C VAL A 301 12.95 9.06 -9.50
N GLN A 302 12.05 9.46 -10.41
CA GLN A 302 11.45 10.78 -10.41
C GLN A 302 10.59 11.02 -9.15
N ASP A 303 9.70 10.10 -8.83
CA ASP A 303 8.76 10.22 -7.71
C ASP A 303 9.46 10.13 -6.35
N HIS A 304 10.63 9.47 -6.30
CA HIS A 304 11.45 9.34 -5.09
C HIS A 304 12.69 10.23 -5.09
N ALA A 305 12.85 11.16 -6.02
CA ALA A 305 14.03 12.05 -6.10
C ALA A 305 14.23 12.89 -4.82
N TRP A 306 13.15 13.13 -4.06
CA TRP A 306 13.21 13.80 -2.75
C TRP A 306 13.81 12.92 -1.64
N LEU A 307 13.85 11.59 -1.81
CA LEU A 307 14.38 10.62 -0.85
C LEU A 307 15.76 10.10 -1.30
N LEU A 308 15.94 9.89 -2.61
CA LEU A 308 17.16 9.40 -3.22
C LEU A 308 18.30 10.42 -3.14
N LEU A 309 19.52 9.89 -3.10
CA LEU A 309 20.77 10.62 -3.22
C LEU A 309 21.54 10.11 -4.44
N PRO A 310 22.47 10.90 -5.00
CA PRO A 310 23.39 10.41 -6.02
C PRO A 310 24.16 9.17 -5.54
N GLU A 311 24.48 8.24 -6.44
CA GLU A 311 25.27 7.05 -6.13
C GLU A 311 26.62 7.44 -5.50
N GLU A 312 27.23 8.50 -6.03
CA GLU A 312 28.42 9.12 -5.48
C GLU A 312 28.06 10.44 -4.79
N GLY A 313 27.95 10.41 -3.45
CA GLY A 313 27.82 11.61 -2.63
C GLY A 313 26.72 11.53 -1.58
N SER A 314 26.47 12.68 -0.96
CA SER A 314 25.46 12.82 0.11
C SER A 314 24.62 14.08 -0.03
N GLN A 315 24.80 14.82 -1.13
CA GLN A 315 24.02 16.02 -1.43
C GLN A 315 22.70 15.63 -2.08
N ARG A 316 21.68 16.47 -1.91
CA ARG A 316 20.37 16.28 -2.55
C ARG A 316 20.53 16.29 -4.07
N LEU A 317 19.69 15.52 -4.76
CA LEU A 317 19.66 15.51 -6.22
C LEU A 317 19.32 16.92 -6.76
N PRO A 318 19.99 17.38 -7.82
CA PRO A 318 19.66 18.64 -8.47
C PRO A 318 18.33 18.52 -9.24
N THR A 319 17.72 19.66 -9.58
CA THR A 319 16.59 19.71 -10.51
C THR A 319 17.11 19.56 -11.93
N VAL A 320 17.04 18.33 -12.45
CA VAL A 320 17.45 17.93 -13.81
C VAL A 320 16.36 17.06 -14.42
N ASP A 321 16.51 16.71 -15.70
CA ASP A 321 15.55 15.80 -16.35
C ASP A 321 15.66 14.36 -15.81
N THR A 322 14.62 13.57 -16.05
CA THR A 322 14.52 12.20 -15.54
C THR A 322 15.68 11.30 -16.00
N PRO A 323 16.15 11.33 -17.27
CA PRO A 323 17.33 10.57 -17.68
C PRO A 323 18.58 10.91 -16.87
N GLU A 324 18.84 12.18 -16.58
CA GLU A 324 19.98 12.58 -15.76
C GLU A 324 19.78 12.15 -14.30
N LEU A 325 18.56 12.23 -13.74
CA LEU A 325 18.29 11.68 -12.40
C LEU A 325 18.59 10.18 -12.33
N VAL A 326 18.14 9.40 -13.32
CA VAL A 326 18.40 7.96 -13.40
C VAL A 326 19.90 7.68 -13.46
N HIS A 327 20.66 8.49 -14.21
CA HIS A 327 22.11 8.39 -14.26
C HIS A 327 22.75 8.67 -12.88
N LEU A 328 22.36 9.76 -12.23
CA LEU A 328 22.94 10.20 -10.95
C LEU A 328 22.69 9.22 -9.81
N VAL A 329 21.51 8.60 -9.73
CA VAL A 329 21.17 7.68 -8.63
C VAL A 329 21.77 6.28 -8.79
N GLY A 330 22.26 5.94 -9.99
CA GLY A 330 22.84 4.63 -10.29
C GLY A 330 21.88 3.49 -9.92
N GLN A 331 22.28 2.66 -8.95
CA GLN A 331 21.45 1.55 -8.47
C GLN A 331 20.22 1.96 -7.64
N GLY A 332 20.06 3.25 -7.29
CA GLY A 332 18.86 3.75 -6.58
C GLY A 332 18.76 3.31 -5.12
N VAL A 333 19.91 2.99 -4.49
CA VAL A 333 19.98 2.45 -3.12
C VAL A 333 20.67 3.38 -2.12
N ASN A 334 21.09 4.57 -2.55
CA ASN A 334 21.56 5.63 -1.66
C ASN A 334 20.40 6.56 -1.31
N LEU A 335 20.02 6.62 -0.04
CA LEU A 335 18.86 7.38 0.44
C LEU A 335 19.24 8.22 1.64
N ARG A 336 18.62 9.39 1.77
CA ARG A 336 18.77 10.20 2.99
C ARG A 336 17.99 9.57 4.16
N THR A 337 18.43 9.86 5.37
CA THR A 337 17.86 9.28 6.61
C THR A 337 17.17 10.32 7.50
N ASP A 338 17.15 11.58 7.09
CA ASP A 338 16.59 12.72 7.82
C ASP A 338 15.22 13.16 7.26
N ALA A 339 14.55 12.30 6.50
CA ALA A 339 13.26 12.59 5.87
C ALA A 339 12.04 11.97 6.58
N GLY A 340 12.22 11.42 7.80
CA GLY A 340 11.13 10.79 8.55
C GLY A 340 10.69 9.42 8.00
N VAL A 341 11.60 8.76 7.29
CA VAL A 341 11.46 7.41 6.71
C VAL A 341 12.59 6.53 7.24
N THR A 342 12.26 5.34 7.75
CA THR A 342 13.25 4.37 8.22
C THR A 342 13.64 3.46 7.07
N VAL A 343 14.89 3.52 6.63
CA VAL A 343 15.39 2.79 5.47
C VAL A 343 15.96 1.43 5.90
N ALA A 344 15.57 0.37 5.18
CA ALA A 344 16.03 -0.98 5.45
C ALA A 344 17.56 -1.10 5.24
N PRO A 345 18.26 -1.90 6.06
CA PRO A 345 19.71 -1.97 6.03
C PRO A 345 20.24 -2.66 4.76
N GLY A 346 21.55 -2.49 4.52
CA GLY A 346 22.27 -3.21 3.47
C GLY A 346 22.03 -2.71 2.04
N GLN A 347 21.41 -1.54 1.85
CA GLN A 347 21.31 -0.88 0.54
C GLN A 347 20.78 -1.82 -0.56
N GLY A 348 19.73 -2.59 -0.25
CA GLY A 348 19.11 -3.54 -1.19
C GLY A 348 19.86 -4.86 -1.41
N THR A 349 20.89 -5.15 -0.61
CA THR A 349 21.66 -6.42 -0.68
C THR A 349 21.43 -7.33 0.53
N ALA A 350 20.82 -6.83 1.61
CA ALA A 350 20.52 -7.62 2.79
C ALA A 350 19.55 -8.77 2.47
N SER A 351 19.72 -9.89 3.18
CA SER A 351 18.84 -11.05 3.01
C SER A 351 17.42 -10.74 3.50
N ILE A 352 16.41 -11.43 2.97
CA ILE A 352 15.03 -11.29 3.45
C ILE A 352 14.91 -11.59 4.96
N VAL A 353 15.76 -12.46 5.51
CA VAL A 353 15.81 -12.76 6.95
C VAL A 353 16.30 -11.55 7.75
N ASP A 354 17.34 -10.86 7.29
CA ASP A 354 17.86 -9.68 7.97
C ASP A 354 16.89 -8.50 7.87
N ILE A 355 16.26 -8.32 6.71
CA ILE A 355 15.19 -7.33 6.52
C ILE A 355 14.00 -7.63 7.43
N LEU A 356 13.60 -8.90 7.55
CA LEU A 356 12.50 -9.31 8.42
C LEU A 356 12.81 -9.04 9.90
N LYS A 357 14.02 -9.39 10.36
CA LYS A 357 14.48 -9.08 11.72
C LYS A 357 14.45 -7.58 12.01
N TRP A 358 14.98 -6.78 11.08
CA TRP A 358 14.95 -5.32 11.18
C TRP A 358 13.52 -4.79 11.25
N ALA A 359 12.63 -5.22 10.36
CA ALA A 359 11.25 -4.74 10.33
C ALA A 359 10.47 -5.12 11.60
N VAL A 360 10.68 -6.34 12.15
CA VAL A 360 10.11 -6.74 13.43
C VAL A 360 10.58 -5.81 14.56
N GLU A 361 11.87 -5.47 14.59
CA GLU A 361 12.42 -4.56 15.59
C GLU A 361 11.80 -3.16 15.49
N GLU A 362 11.69 -2.58 14.29
CA GLU A 362 11.10 -1.25 14.11
C GLU A 362 9.61 -1.22 14.50
N VAL A 363 8.85 -2.27 14.20
CA VAL A 363 7.45 -2.38 14.64
C VAL A 363 7.36 -2.49 16.16
N LEU A 364 8.21 -3.30 16.80
CA LEU A 364 8.22 -3.45 18.26
C LEU A 364 8.62 -2.16 18.96
N LYS A 365 9.64 -1.46 18.46
CA LYS A 365 10.06 -0.16 18.98
C LYS A 365 8.91 0.85 18.98
N HIS A 366 8.14 0.91 17.90
CA HIS A 366 6.97 1.78 17.83
C HIS A 366 5.87 1.37 18.83
N ILE A 367 5.62 0.08 19.01
CA ILE A 367 4.66 -0.42 20.01
C ILE A 367 5.11 -0.01 21.42
N GLU A 368 6.39 -0.19 21.75
CA GLU A 368 6.96 0.20 23.05
C GLU A 368 6.82 1.71 23.29
N GLU A 369 7.23 2.54 22.32
CA GLU A 369 7.15 4.00 22.43
C GLU A 369 5.71 4.52 22.60
N THR A 370 4.72 3.86 22.00
CA THR A 370 3.31 4.33 22.01
C THR A 370 2.44 3.72 23.11
N GLU A 371 2.91 2.68 23.80
CA GLU A 371 2.17 2.01 24.87
C GLU A 371 2.83 2.22 26.26
N GLU A 372 4.07 2.74 26.32
CA GLU A 372 4.70 3.26 27.54
C GLU A 372 4.30 4.73 27.86
N GLN A 373 3.61 5.40 26.93
CA GLN A 373 3.00 6.74 27.10
C GLN A 373 1.54 6.62 27.53
#